data_AF-K2KV74-F1
#
_entry.id   AF-K2KV74-F1
#
_cell.length_a   1.000
_cell.length_b   1.000
_cell.length_c   1.000
_cell.angle_alpha   90.00
_cell.angle_beta   90.00
_cell.angle_gamma   90.00
#
_symmetry.space_group_name_H-M   'P 1'
#
loop_
_entity.id
_entity.type
_entity.pdbx_description
1 polymer ?
#
loop_
_entity_poly.entity_id
_entity_poly.type
_entity_poly.pdbx_seq_one_letter_code
_entity_poly.pdbx_strand_id
1 'polypeptide(L)'
;MDISGAINTAVIGMERSSQQVSQASTEIAQAPVRDAERQQRINAGGTETATQTPSESEQSVNANASVTDALVDLNVGKNVFQANGRVLESADEMLGTLIDTTA
;
A
#
# COMPACT_ATOMS: atom_id res chain seq x y z
N MET A 1 -27.09 -12.03 -9.26
CA MET A 1 -25.74 -11.84 -8.70
C MET A 1 -25.50 -13.00 -7.76
N ASP A 2 -24.51 -13.84 -8.04
CA ASP A 2 -24.27 -15.07 -7.30
C ASP A 2 -23.34 -14.78 -6.11
N ILE A 3 -23.84 -14.92 -4.88
CA ILE A 3 -23.09 -14.63 -3.64
C ILE A 3 -21.81 -15.48 -3.57
N SER A 4 -21.89 -16.73 -4.03
CA SER A 4 -20.73 -17.63 -4.12
C SER A 4 -19.62 -17.10 -5.03
N GLY A 5 -19.98 -16.45 -6.14
CA GLY A 5 -19.00 -15.82 -7.05
C GLY A 5 -18.39 -14.56 -6.45
N ALA A 6 -19.17 -13.77 -5.71
CA ALA A 6 -18.71 -12.58 -5.01
C ALA A 6 -17.75 -12.92 -3.85
N ILE A 7 -18.04 -13.95 -3.05
CA ILE A 7 -17.16 -14.43 -1.97
C ILE A 7 -15.84 -14.95 -2.53
N ASN A 8 -15.87 -15.74 -3.60
CA ASN A 8 -14.64 -16.28 -4.21
C ASN A 8 -13.73 -15.13 -4.71
N THR A 9 -14.33 -14.14 -5.38
CA THR A 9 -13.62 -12.94 -5.83
C THR A 9 -13.10 -12.12 -4.64
N ALA A 10 -13.86 -12.03 -3.55
CA ALA A 10 -13.47 -11.32 -2.35
C ALA A 10 -12.25 -11.94 -1.66
N VAL A 11 -12.23 -13.27 -1.52
CA VAL A 11 -11.08 -14.00 -0.95
C VAL A 11 -9.83 -13.82 -1.80
N ILE A 12 -9.93 -14.00 -3.12
CA ILE A 12 -8.81 -13.78 -4.05
C ILE A 12 -8.33 -12.32 -4.00
N GLY A 13 -9.28 -11.38 -3.92
CA GLY A 13 -8.99 -9.95 -3.81
C GLY A 13 -8.28 -9.57 -2.51
N MET A 14 -8.65 -10.17 -1.39
CA MET A 14 -7.98 -9.97 -0.10
C MET A 14 -6.57 -10.55 -0.07
N GLU A 15 -6.35 -11.73 -0.66
CA GLU A 15 -5.01 -12.34 -0.70
C GLU A 15 -4.05 -11.47 -1.52
N ARG A 16 -4.51 -11.01 -2.69
CA ARG A 16 -3.75 -10.10 -3.53
C ARG A 16 -3.49 -8.75 -2.85
N SER A 17 -4.50 -8.17 -2.21
CA SER A 17 -4.33 -6.89 -1.53
C SER A 17 -3.43 -7.00 -0.31
N SER A 18 -3.45 -8.12 0.41
CA SER A 18 -2.53 -8.40 1.52
C SER A 18 -1.08 -8.42 1.04
N GLN A 19 -0.80 -9.07 -0.11
CA GLN A 19 0.54 -9.07 -0.71
C GLN A 19 0.97 -7.65 -1.13
N GLN A 20 0.08 -6.91 -1.79
CA GLN A 20 0.32 -5.53 -2.22
C GLN A 20 0.61 -4.60 -1.03
N VAL A 21 -0.20 -4.69 0.03
CA VAL A 21 -0.04 -3.91 1.28
C VAL A 21 1.29 -4.23 1.96
N SER A 22 1.68 -5.51 2.01
CA SER A 22 2.95 -5.94 2.60
C SER A 22 4.16 -5.39 1.84
N GLN A 23 4.09 -5.42 0.50
CA GLN A 23 5.15 -4.88 -0.35
C GLN A 23 5.27 -3.37 -0.20
N ALA A 24 4.15 -2.65 -0.34
CA ALA A 24 4.11 -1.20 -0.18
C ALA A 24 4.61 -0.75 1.21
N SER A 25 4.24 -1.48 2.26
CA SER A 25 4.70 -1.20 3.63
C SER A 25 6.22 -1.35 3.77
N THR A 26 6.81 -2.33 3.09
CA THR A 26 8.27 -2.53 3.07
C THR A 26 8.98 -1.38 2.34
N GLU A 27 8.43 -0.96 1.20
CA GLU A 27 8.98 0.15 0.41
C GLU A 27 8.93 1.48 1.16
N ILE A 28 7.83 1.74 1.89
CA ILE A 28 7.67 2.90 2.76
C ILE A 28 8.63 2.83 3.96
N ALA A 29 8.79 1.68 4.61
CA ALA A 29 9.68 1.54 5.76
C ALA A 29 11.16 1.73 5.40
N GLN A 30 11.55 1.41 4.16
CA GLN A 30 12.91 1.61 3.65
C GLN A 30 13.16 3.05 3.16
N ALA A 31 12.10 3.84 2.93
CA ALA A 31 12.21 5.22 2.50
C ALA A 31 13.02 6.12 3.47
N PRO A 32 12.70 6.18 4.79
CA PRO A 32 13.42 7.05 5.72
C PRO A 32 14.90 6.65 5.89
N VAL A 33 15.24 5.37 5.70
CA VAL A 33 16.64 4.90 5.75
C VAL A 33 17.44 5.50 4.60
N ARG A 34 16.86 5.51 3.38
CA ARG A 34 17.49 6.10 2.19
C ARG A 34 17.67 7.61 2.31
N ASP A 35 16.76 8.30 2.99
CA ASP A 35 16.89 9.75 3.24
C ASP A 35 17.94 10.05 4.32
N ALA A 36 17.98 9.27 5.41
CA ALA A 36 18.98 9.42 6.46
C ALA A 36 20.42 9.20 5.95
N GLU A 37 20.64 8.18 5.12
CA GLU A 37 21.94 7.92 4.48
C GLU A 37 22.38 9.07 3.55
N ARG A 38 21.41 9.78 2.94
CA ARG A 38 21.69 10.91 2.04
C ARG A 38 22.05 12.16 2.83
N GLN A 39 21.30 12.49 3.88
CA GLN A 39 21.61 13.58 4.80
C GLN A 39 23.00 13.43 5.43
N GLN A 40 23.41 12.20 5.72
CA GLN A 40 24.71 11.92 6.32
C GLN A 40 25.88 12.08 5.33
N ARG A 41 25.68 11.78 4.03
CA ARG A 41 26.67 12.09 2.97
C ARG A 41 26.80 13.61 2.75
N ILE A 42 25.69 14.34 2.80
CA ILE A 42 25.67 15.80 2.67
C ILE A 42 26.41 16.45 3.86
N ASN A 43 26.22 15.95 5.08
CA ASN A 43 26.90 16.47 6.27
C ASN A 43 28.38 16.06 6.40
N ALA A 44 28.79 14.90 5.88
CA ALA A 44 30.17 14.42 5.96
C ALA A 44 31.11 15.02 4.90
N GLY A 45 30.57 15.66 3.85
CA GLY A 45 31.32 16.27 2.74
C GLY A 45 31.48 17.79 2.82
N GLY A 46 31.57 18.35 4.03
CA GLY A 46 31.69 19.80 4.23
C GLY A 46 32.98 20.38 3.64
N THR A 47 32.90 20.93 2.43
CA THR A 47 33.44 22.23 1.95
C THR A 47 33.63 22.21 0.43
N GLU A 48 32.57 22.06 -0.36
CA GLU A 48 32.59 22.55 -1.75
C GLU A 48 31.27 23.24 -2.07
N THR A 49 31.40 24.50 -2.45
CA THR A 49 30.40 25.45 -2.91
C THR A 49 29.21 24.79 -3.62
N ALA A 50 28.00 25.12 -3.14
CA ALA A 50 26.73 24.80 -3.77
C ALA A 50 26.71 25.09 -5.27
N THR A 51 27.03 24.09 -6.08
CA THR A 51 26.53 23.96 -7.43
C THR A 51 25.55 22.81 -7.34
N GLN A 52 24.27 23.13 -7.10
CA GLN A 52 23.20 22.14 -7.20
C GLN A 52 23.20 21.60 -8.63
N THR A 53 23.81 20.45 -8.83
CA THR A 53 23.76 19.74 -10.10
C THR A 53 22.31 19.28 -10.32
N PRO A 54 21.70 19.46 -11.51
CA PRO A 54 20.30 19.07 -11.76
C PRO A 54 19.97 17.63 -11.32
N SER A 55 20.93 16.72 -11.42
CA SER A 55 20.78 15.30 -11.05
C SER A 55 20.49 15.02 -9.57
N GLU A 56 20.96 15.86 -8.64
CA GLU A 56 20.71 15.66 -7.20
C GLU A 56 19.26 16.03 -6.82
N SER A 57 18.74 17.10 -7.45
CA SER A 57 17.33 17.49 -7.35
C SER A 57 16.42 16.46 -8.02
N GLU A 58 16.80 15.94 -9.18
CA GLU A 58 16.05 14.89 -9.89
C GLU A 58 16.01 13.57 -9.10
N GLN A 59 17.11 13.14 -8.47
CA GLN A 59 17.11 11.94 -7.62
C GLN A 59 16.30 12.11 -6.32
N SER A 60 16.20 13.32 -5.78
CA SER A 60 15.34 13.62 -4.63
C SER A 60 13.86 13.58 -5.02
N VAL A 61 13.51 14.21 -6.14
CA VAL A 61 12.13 14.20 -6.67
C VAL A 61 11.69 12.77 -7.02
N ASN A 62 12.56 11.96 -7.63
CA ASN A 62 12.28 10.55 -7.93
C ASN A 62 12.10 9.68 -6.67
N ALA A 63 12.90 9.91 -5.62
CA ALA A 63 12.72 9.19 -4.36
C ALA A 63 11.38 9.54 -3.70
N ASN A 64 11.03 10.82 -3.64
CA ASN A 64 9.73 11.27 -3.11
C ASN A 64 8.54 10.76 -3.94
N ALA A 65 8.67 10.69 -5.27
CA ALA A 65 7.69 10.07 -6.15
C ALA A 65 7.51 8.58 -5.82
N SER A 66 8.60 7.81 -5.66
CA SER A 66 8.53 6.38 -5.33
C SER A 66 7.84 6.08 -3.99
N VAL A 67 8.03 6.95 -2.99
CA VAL A 67 7.35 6.81 -1.68
C VAL A 67 5.88 7.17 -1.79
N THR A 68 5.56 8.20 -2.57
CA THR A 68 4.17 8.60 -2.83
C THR A 68 3.42 7.49 -3.55
N ASP A 69 4.03 6.88 -4.56
CA ASP A 69 3.47 5.73 -5.28
C ASP A 69 3.22 4.55 -4.33
N ALA A 70 4.19 4.22 -3.48
CA ALA A 70 4.02 3.16 -2.47
C ALA A 70 2.88 3.48 -1.47
N LEU A 71 2.70 4.74 -1.06
CA LEU A 71 1.59 5.16 -0.19
C LEU A 71 0.23 5.10 -0.89
N VAL A 72 0.18 5.37 -2.19
CA VAL A 72 -1.02 5.22 -3.01
C VAL A 72 -1.37 3.74 -3.14
N ASP A 73 -0.40 2.90 -3.47
CA ASP A 73 -0.59 1.45 -3.59
C ASP A 73 -1.05 0.82 -2.26
N LEU A 74 -0.47 1.27 -1.14
CA LEU A 74 -0.92 0.87 0.19
C LEU A 74 -2.40 1.23 0.42
N ASN A 75 -2.81 2.45 0.06
CA ASN A 75 -4.20 2.89 0.21
C ASN A 75 -5.16 2.13 -0.71
N VAL A 76 -4.77 1.88 -1.96
CA VAL A 76 -5.55 1.06 -2.90
C VAL A 76 -5.73 -0.34 -2.34
N GLY A 77 -4.64 -0.98 -1.90
CA GLY A 77 -4.69 -2.30 -1.27
C GLY A 77 -5.59 -2.34 -0.04
N LYS A 78 -5.49 -1.33 0.84
CA LYS A 78 -6.37 -1.20 2.02
C LYS A 78 -7.85 -1.11 1.61
N ASN A 79 -8.18 -0.27 0.65
CA ASN A 79 -9.56 -0.07 0.21
C ASN A 79 -10.13 -1.35 -0.43
N VAL A 80 -9.34 -2.04 -1.25
CA VAL A 80 -9.72 -3.33 -1.85
C VAL A 80 -9.95 -4.38 -0.76
N PHE A 81 -9.07 -4.46 0.24
CA PHE A 81 -9.25 -5.35 1.38
C PHE A 81 -10.55 -5.06 2.14
N GLN A 82 -10.82 -3.79 2.46
CA GLN A 82 -12.03 -3.37 3.16
C GLN A 82 -13.30 -3.65 2.36
N ALA A 83 -13.30 -3.41 1.05
CA ALA A 83 -14.43 -3.70 0.18
C ALA A 83 -14.75 -5.20 0.16
N ASN A 84 -13.74 -6.05 0.01
CA ASN A 84 -13.89 -7.50 0.06
C ASN A 84 -14.35 -8.00 1.44
N GLY A 85 -13.86 -7.39 2.52
CA GLY A 85 -14.33 -7.67 3.88
C GLY A 85 -15.83 -7.38 4.07
N ARG A 86 -16.33 -6.26 3.53
CA ARG A 86 -17.77 -5.94 3.55
C ARG A 86 -18.61 -6.94 2.76
N VAL A 87 -18.11 -7.43 1.62
CA VAL A 87 -18.79 -8.48 0.83
C VAL A 87 -18.92 -9.76 1.65
N LEU A 88 -17.86 -10.14 2.38
CA LEU A 88 -17.88 -11.32 3.24
C LEU A 88 -18.84 -11.15 4.43
N GLU A 89 -18.86 -9.96 5.05
CA GLU A 89 -19.79 -9.61 6.13
C GLU A 89 -21.25 -9.65 5.65
N SER A 90 -21.57 -9.02 4.52
CA SER A 90 -22.91 -9.10 3.93
C SER A 90 -23.30 -10.51 3.52
N ALA A 91 -22.35 -11.33 3.08
CA ALA A 91 -22.62 -12.74 2.78
C ALA A 91 -22.92 -13.54 4.05
N ASP A 92 -22.20 -13.30 5.15
CA ASP A 92 -22.45 -13.93 6.45
C ASP A 92 -23.82 -13.54 7.01
N GLU A 93 -24.18 -12.26 6.93
CA GLU A 93 -25.50 -11.76 7.35
C GLU A 93 -26.65 -12.38 6.52
N MET A 94 -26.46 -12.52 5.20
CA MET A 94 -27.43 -13.20 4.33
C MET A 94 -27.55 -14.69 4.65
N LEU A 95 -26.45 -15.38 4.98
CA LEU A 95 -26.48 -16.79 5.40
C LEU A 95 -27.14 -16.95 6.77
N GLY A 96 -26.85 -16.07 7.72
CA GLY A 96 -27.48 -16.05 9.04
C GLY A 96 -28.99 -15.85 8.95
N THR A 97 -29.43 -14.87 8.16
CA THR A 97 -30.87 -14.63 7.92
C THR A 97 -31.56 -15.79 7.20
N LEU A 98 -30.90 -16.45 6.24
CA LEU A 98 -31.43 -17.66 5.62
C LEU A 98 -31.57 -18.82 6.63
N ILE A 99 -30.57 -19.03 7.49
CA ILE A 99 -30.64 -20.05 8.56
C ILE A 99 -31.83 -19.76 9.48
N ASP A 100 -31.95 -18.53 9.98
CA ASP A 100 -33.02 -18.12 10.91
C ASP A 100 -34.42 -18.23 10.29
N THR A 101 -34.56 -18.07 8.97
CA THR A 101 -35.85 -18.20 8.28
C THR A 101 -36.19 -19.66 7.94
N THR A 102 -35.20 -20.55 7.91
CA THR A 102 -35.40 -21.99 7.62
C THR A 102 -35.54 -22.87 8.87
N ALA A 103 -35.29 -22.33 10.06
CA ALA A 103 -35.38 -23.01 11.35
C ALA A 103 -36.81 -23.05 11.93
#